data_AF-A0A608K7K3-F1
#
_entry.id   AF-A0A608K7K3-F1
#
_cell.length_a   1.000
_cell.length_b   1.000
_cell.length_c   1.000
_cell.angle_alpha   90.00
_cell.angle_beta   90.00
_cell.angle_gamma   90.00
#
_symmetry.space_group_name_H-M   'P 1'
#
loop_
_entity.id
_entity.type
_entity.pdbx_description
1 polymer ?
#
loop_
_entity_poly.entity_id
_entity_poly.type
_entity_poly.pdbx_seq_one_letter_code
_entity_poly.pdbx_strand_id
1 'polypeptide(L)'
;MSVRPLIEALKVRAGRENTSVNALAERFLDDGLKTVAPGDGYFQLIADPEATVRQLYRHIILGQTFGTSALSRDELRFMLVHTREAFLRGHNRLATLPALGTLLDITRDLLAWQVEHDRPVDGHYLKGIFRLAGENWTEEFDTFRAELRPVIDQMYAEHLLRPLESDCFELAEVPDVVLAEIFTLPRLKAVFPLMLRGLDWSGEKARELAQELRPVIPTVTETIEASTLHLEIRVDGQHPGERPGAWYTTPCLHLLITGQDFVVPYGWEVFSELLGLFSLYARHPEALAHGHLGERAMFSPPGHVTKEGFFGIDGLRIFLPSEAFETLVRELTTG
;
A
#
# COMPACT_ATOMS: atom_id res chain seq x y z
N MET A 1 -36.19 -14.31 -23.28
CA MET A 1 -36.41 -15.70 -23.76
C MET A 1 -37.73 -16.19 -23.20
N SER A 2 -38.60 -16.82 -24.00
CA SER A 2 -39.89 -17.37 -23.52
C SER A 2 -39.67 -18.41 -22.41
N VAL A 3 -40.54 -18.45 -21.39
CA VAL A 3 -40.42 -19.34 -20.20
C VAL A 3 -40.73 -20.81 -20.55
N ARG A 4 -41.49 -21.04 -21.63
CA ARG A 4 -41.96 -22.38 -22.03
C ARG A 4 -40.83 -23.34 -22.48
N PRO A 5 -39.91 -22.94 -23.37
CA PRO A 5 -38.78 -23.77 -23.81
C PRO A 5 -37.86 -24.22 -22.67
N LEU A 6 -37.66 -23.37 -21.66
CA LEU A 6 -36.77 -23.63 -20.53
C LEU A 6 -37.31 -24.75 -19.63
N ILE A 7 -38.62 -24.72 -19.34
CA ILE A 7 -39.27 -25.74 -18.50
C ILE A 7 -39.28 -27.12 -19.18
N GLU A 8 -39.47 -27.16 -20.51
CA GLU A 8 -39.40 -28.41 -21.26
C GLU A 8 -37.98 -28.99 -21.28
N ALA A 9 -36.96 -28.16 -21.47
CA ALA A 9 -35.56 -28.60 -21.40
C ALA A 9 -35.18 -29.14 -20.00
N LEU A 10 -35.65 -28.48 -18.93
CA LEU A 10 -35.42 -28.93 -17.55
C LEU A 10 -36.13 -30.26 -17.25
N LYS A 11 -37.36 -30.46 -17.75
CA LYS A 11 -38.10 -31.72 -17.60
C LYS A 11 -37.43 -32.89 -18.32
N VAL A 12 -36.99 -32.69 -19.56
CA VAL A 12 -36.30 -33.72 -20.35
C VAL A 12 -35.01 -34.16 -19.66
N ARG A 13 -34.28 -33.21 -19.06
CA ARG A 13 -33.01 -33.50 -18.39
C ARG A 13 -33.21 -34.12 -17.00
N ALA A 14 -34.19 -33.65 -16.23
CA ALA A 14 -34.58 -34.26 -14.96
C ALA A 14 -34.99 -35.73 -15.13
N GLY A 15 -35.71 -36.05 -16.21
CA GLY A 15 -36.06 -37.43 -16.55
C GLY A 15 -34.87 -38.31 -16.95
N ARG A 16 -33.81 -37.73 -17.55
CA ARG A 16 -32.57 -38.46 -17.88
C ARG A 16 -31.68 -38.68 -16.66
N GLU A 17 -31.66 -37.73 -15.73
CA GLU A 17 -30.84 -37.77 -14.51
C GLU A 17 -31.58 -38.39 -13.31
N ASN A 18 -32.80 -38.91 -13.52
CA ASN A 18 -33.69 -39.51 -12.51
C ASN A 18 -33.83 -38.64 -11.24
N THR A 19 -33.91 -37.32 -11.43
CA THR A 19 -34.01 -36.33 -10.37
C THR A 19 -35.26 -35.47 -10.58
N SER A 20 -35.68 -34.73 -9.55
CA SER A 20 -36.82 -33.82 -9.69
C SER A 20 -36.42 -32.55 -10.44
N VAL A 21 -37.37 -31.96 -11.17
CA VAL A 21 -37.15 -30.69 -11.87
C VAL A 21 -36.77 -29.56 -10.90
N ASN A 22 -37.34 -29.58 -9.67
CA ASN A 22 -36.99 -28.61 -8.63
C ASN A 22 -35.56 -28.81 -8.13
N ALA A 23 -35.14 -30.05 -7.86
CA ALA A 23 -33.76 -30.34 -7.45
C ALA A 23 -32.75 -29.99 -8.56
N LEU A 24 -33.13 -30.20 -9.83
CA LEU A 24 -32.30 -29.81 -10.97
C LEU A 24 -32.22 -28.28 -11.11
N ALA A 25 -33.33 -27.57 -10.92
CA ALA A 25 -33.40 -26.11 -10.96
C ALA A 25 -32.63 -25.47 -9.80
N GLU A 26 -32.76 -26.00 -8.59
CA GLU A 26 -31.95 -25.60 -7.43
C GLU A 26 -30.47 -25.85 -7.68
N ARG A 27 -30.09 -27.01 -8.24
CA ARG A 27 -28.68 -27.27 -8.57
C ARG A 27 -28.15 -26.34 -9.66
N PHE A 28 -28.95 -25.98 -10.67
CA PHE A 28 -28.56 -24.99 -11.68
C PHE A 28 -28.51 -23.56 -11.13
N LEU A 29 -29.37 -23.22 -10.16
CA LEU A 29 -29.29 -21.95 -9.44
C LEU A 29 -28.05 -21.93 -8.54
N ASP A 30 -27.76 -23.02 -7.83
CA ASP A 30 -26.57 -23.17 -6.99
C ASP A 30 -25.29 -23.16 -7.81
N ASP A 31 -25.25 -23.88 -8.94
CA ASP A 31 -24.10 -23.92 -9.86
C ASP A 31 -23.96 -22.59 -10.61
N GLY A 32 -25.08 -21.92 -10.93
CA GLY A 32 -25.11 -20.58 -11.52
C GLY A 32 -24.72 -19.47 -10.54
N LEU A 33 -24.96 -19.66 -9.24
CA LEU A 33 -24.48 -18.78 -8.16
C LEU A 33 -23.02 -19.07 -7.81
N LYS A 34 -22.56 -20.32 -7.95
CA LYS A 34 -21.15 -20.73 -7.76
C LYS A 34 -20.26 -20.36 -8.93
N THR A 35 -20.81 -20.19 -10.14
CA THR A 35 -20.09 -19.67 -11.30
C THR A 35 -20.25 -18.17 -11.39
N VAL A 36 -19.55 -17.47 -10.49
CA VAL A 36 -19.30 -16.02 -10.58
C VAL A 36 -18.72 -15.74 -11.97
N ALA A 37 -19.41 -14.93 -12.76
CA ALA A 37 -18.92 -14.58 -14.09
C ALA A 37 -17.56 -13.87 -13.96
N PRO A 38 -16.63 -14.06 -14.92
CA PRO A 38 -15.38 -13.29 -14.94
C PRO A 38 -15.72 -11.80 -15.08
N GLY A 39 -15.68 -11.09 -13.95
CA GLY A 39 -16.16 -9.71 -13.81
C GLY A 39 -16.91 -9.44 -12.50
N ASP A 40 -17.64 -10.43 -11.95
CA ASP A 40 -18.47 -10.25 -10.75
C ASP A 40 -17.64 -10.22 -9.45
N GLY A 41 -16.47 -10.88 -9.42
CA GLY A 41 -15.60 -10.94 -8.24
C GLY A 41 -15.09 -9.56 -7.82
N TYR A 42 -14.56 -8.77 -8.75
CA TYR A 42 -14.14 -7.39 -8.46
C TYR A 42 -15.30 -6.51 -7.96
N PHE A 43 -16.50 -6.64 -8.54
CA PHE A 43 -17.68 -5.89 -8.09
C PHE A 43 -18.09 -6.23 -6.66
N GLN A 44 -17.92 -7.50 -6.23
CA GLN A 44 -18.14 -7.89 -4.84
C GLN A 44 -17.12 -7.25 -3.91
N LEU A 45 -15.84 -7.19 -4.32
CA LEU A 45 -14.78 -6.59 -3.50
C LEU A 45 -15.01 -5.09 -3.25
N ILE A 46 -15.50 -4.35 -4.25
CA ILE A 46 -15.81 -2.92 -4.11
C ILE A 46 -17.16 -2.66 -3.43
N ALA A 47 -18.08 -3.63 -3.43
CA ALA A 47 -19.38 -3.49 -2.78
C ALA A 47 -19.26 -3.49 -1.25
N ASP A 48 -18.28 -4.23 -0.71
CA ASP A 48 -17.91 -4.22 0.71
C ASP A 48 -16.38 -4.12 0.86
N PRO A 49 -15.81 -2.91 0.72
CA PRO A 49 -14.36 -2.72 0.82
C PRO A 49 -13.82 -3.03 2.22
N GLU A 50 -14.67 -2.98 3.26
CA GLU A 50 -14.24 -3.28 4.63
C GLU A 50 -14.05 -4.78 4.85
N ALA A 51 -14.98 -5.60 4.33
CA ALA A 51 -14.80 -7.05 4.27
C ALA A 51 -13.57 -7.44 3.44
N THR A 52 -13.36 -6.78 2.30
CA THR A 52 -12.18 -7.00 1.46
C THR A 52 -10.88 -6.69 2.21
N VAL A 53 -10.78 -5.53 2.85
CA VAL A 53 -9.60 -5.15 3.65
C VAL A 53 -9.34 -6.15 4.77
N ARG A 54 -10.40 -6.61 5.47
CA ARG A 54 -10.28 -7.61 6.52
C ARG A 54 -9.71 -8.94 5.99
N GLN A 55 -10.19 -9.40 4.85
CA GLN A 55 -9.67 -10.60 4.19
C GLN A 55 -8.21 -10.43 3.79
N LEU A 56 -7.88 -9.32 3.10
CA LEU A 56 -6.52 -9.04 2.66
C LEU A 56 -5.56 -8.86 3.84
N TYR A 57 -6.01 -8.26 4.95
CA TYR A 57 -5.19 -8.13 6.16
C TYR A 57 -4.87 -9.51 6.76
N ARG A 58 -5.86 -10.40 6.85
CA ARG A 58 -5.63 -11.79 7.31
C ARG A 58 -4.63 -12.51 6.41
N HIS A 59 -4.78 -12.40 5.10
CA HIS A 59 -3.91 -13.06 4.14
C HIS A 59 -2.48 -12.45 4.16
N ILE A 60 -2.36 -11.14 3.92
CA ILE A 60 -1.09 -10.45 3.67
C ILE A 60 -0.34 -10.18 4.98
N ILE A 61 -1.02 -9.65 6.00
CA ILE A 61 -0.37 -9.21 7.23
C ILE A 61 -0.24 -10.37 8.22
N LEU A 62 -1.33 -11.10 8.47
CA LEU A 62 -1.32 -12.22 9.44
C LEU A 62 -0.83 -13.55 8.86
N GLY A 63 -0.66 -13.66 7.54
CA GLY A 63 -0.23 -14.90 6.88
C GLY A 63 -1.26 -16.02 6.93
N GLN A 64 -2.53 -15.69 7.16
CA GLN A 64 -3.64 -16.65 7.20
C GLN A 64 -4.15 -16.89 5.77
N THR A 65 -3.57 -17.87 5.08
CA THR A 65 -3.78 -18.11 3.65
C THR A 65 -5.02 -18.96 3.31
N PHE A 66 -5.71 -19.54 4.30
CA PHE A 66 -6.94 -20.34 4.15
C PHE A 66 -6.94 -21.38 3.00
N GLY A 67 -5.77 -21.93 2.64
CA GLY A 67 -5.63 -22.92 1.57
C GLY A 67 -5.32 -22.35 0.17
N THR A 68 -5.20 -21.03 0.02
CA THR A 68 -4.77 -20.34 -1.21
C THR A 68 -3.47 -19.60 -0.97
N SER A 69 -2.40 -19.91 -1.71
CA SER A 69 -1.08 -19.31 -1.50
C SER A 69 -0.88 -17.93 -2.14
N ALA A 70 -1.76 -17.53 -3.05
CA ALA A 70 -1.67 -16.29 -3.81
C ALA A 70 -3.01 -15.54 -3.81
N LEU A 71 -2.95 -14.22 -3.97
CA LEU A 71 -4.13 -13.38 -4.18
C LEU A 71 -4.71 -13.62 -5.57
N SER A 72 -6.04 -13.53 -5.67
CA SER A 72 -6.75 -13.55 -6.94
C SER A 72 -6.48 -12.30 -7.77
N ARG A 73 -6.73 -12.37 -9.08
CA ARG A 73 -6.60 -11.21 -9.99
C ARG A 73 -7.46 -10.03 -9.58
N ASP A 74 -8.67 -10.30 -9.10
CA ASP A 74 -9.60 -9.25 -8.64
C ASP A 74 -9.08 -8.58 -7.36
N GLU A 75 -8.48 -9.33 -6.43
CA GLU A 75 -7.82 -8.77 -5.25
C GLU A 75 -6.59 -7.94 -5.62
N LEU A 76 -5.77 -8.40 -6.56
CA LEU A 76 -4.63 -7.63 -7.07
C LEU A 76 -5.09 -6.33 -7.74
N ARG A 77 -6.14 -6.39 -8.57
CA ARG A 77 -6.76 -5.21 -9.19
C ARG A 77 -7.26 -4.23 -8.13
N PHE A 78 -7.99 -4.73 -7.12
CA PHE A 78 -8.48 -3.92 -6.00
C PHE A 78 -7.33 -3.19 -5.29
N MET A 79 -6.24 -3.91 -4.99
CA MET A 79 -5.06 -3.31 -4.37
C MET A 79 -4.42 -2.23 -5.25
N LEU A 80 -4.23 -2.48 -6.55
CA LEU A 80 -3.58 -1.54 -7.46
C LEU A 80 -4.41 -0.26 -7.65
N VAL A 81 -5.72 -0.38 -7.83
CA VAL A 81 -6.65 0.75 -7.97
C VAL A 81 -6.54 1.66 -6.75
N HIS A 82 -6.72 1.12 -5.54
CA HIS A 82 -6.69 1.94 -4.34
C HIS A 82 -5.27 2.41 -3.99
N THR A 83 -4.22 1.67 -4.34
CA THR A 83 -2.85 2.15 -4.16
C THR A 83 -2.57 3.39 -5.03
N ARG A 84 -3.11 3.46 -6.25
CA ARG A 84 -3.05 4.66 -7.10
C ARG A 84 -3.87 5.81 -6.49
N GLU A 85 -5.10 5.54 -6.03
CA GLU A 85 -5.96 6.54 -5.36
C GLU A 85 -5.29 7.17 -4.13
N ALA A 86 -4.43 6.42 -3.44
CA ALA A 86 -3.66 6.91 -2.30
C ALA A 86 -2.83 8.16 -2.62
N PHE A 87 -2.32 8.26 -3.84
CA PHE A 87 -1.53 9.41 -4.29
C PHE A 87 -2.42 10.61 -4.62
N LEU A 88 -3.63 10.39 -5.15
CA LEU A 88 -4.60 11.48 -5.35
C LEU A 88 -5.01 12.13 -4.02
N ARG A 89 -5.12 11.33 -2.95
CA ARG A 89 -5.52 11.81 -1.62
C ARG A 89 -4.38 12.46 -0.82
N GLY A 90 -3.13 12.33 -1.27
CA GLY A 90 -1.94 12.82 -0.55
C GLY A 90 -1.60 14.30 -0.79
N HIS A 91 -2.57 15.18 -1.03
CA HIS A 91 -2.30 16.58 -1.39
C HIS A 91 -1.29 17.25 -0.43
N ASN A 92 -0.28 17.91 -0.99
CA ASN A 92 0.85 18.57 -0.27
C ASN A 92 1.82 17.65 0.48
N ARG A 93 1.74 16.32 0.32
CA ARG A 93 2.72 15.37 0.87
C ARG A 93 3.70 14.92 -0.21
N LEU A 94 4.89 14.48 0.19
CA LEU A 94 5.79 13.76 -0.71
C LEU A 94 5.33 12.31 -0.90
N ALA A 95 5.49 11.79 -2.12
CA ALA A 95 5.20 10.39 -2.42
C ALA A 95 6.08 9.46 -1.55
N THR A 96 5.50 8.39 -1.02
CA THR A 96 6.25 7.40 -0.24
C THR A 96 7.17 6.60 -1.18
N LEU A 97 8.46 6.96 -1.22
CA LEU A 97 9.43 6.38 -2.16
C LEU A 97 9.57 4.85 -2.09
N PRO A 98 9.60 4.18 -0.92
CA PRO A 98 9.73 2.72 -0.88
C PRO A 98 8.55 2.00 -1.54
N ALA A 99 7.33 2.45 -1.28
CA ALA A 99 6.13 1.84 -1.83
C ALA A 99 5.95 2.17 -3.32
N LEU A 100 6.25 3.41 -3.74
CA LEU A 100 6.30 3.77 -5.16
C LEU A 100 7.35 2.95 -5.91
N GLY A 101 8.55 2.81 -5.34
CA GLY A 101 9.61 1.97 -5.89
C GLY A 101 9.18 0.52 -6.08
N THR A 102 8.47 -0.04 -5.10
CA THR A 102 7.92 -1.41 -5.16
C THR A 102 6.89 -1.56 -6.29
N LEU A 103 6.05 -0.56 -6.52
CA LEU A 103 5.09 -0.58 -7.63
C LEU A 103 5.80 -0.42 -8.98
N LEU A 104 6.83 0.40 -9.07
CA LEU A 104 7.66 0.50 -10.27
C LEU A 104 8.42 -0.81 -10.55
N ASP A 105 8.87 -1.52 -9.51
CA ASP A 105 9.42 -2.89 -9.64
C ASP A 105 8.39 -3.85 -10.24
N ILE A 106 7.16 -3.83 -9.73
CA ILE A 106 6.07 -4.65 -10.27
C ILE A 106 5.79 -4.29 -11.73
N THR A 107 5.78 -3.00 -12.07
CA THR A 107 5.58 -2.50 -13.44
C THR A 107 6.67 -3.04 -14.37
N ARG A 108 7.92 -2.97 -13.92
CA ARG A 108 9.10 -3.44 -14.66
C ARG A 108 9.04 -4.94 -14.91
N ASP A 109 8.65 -5.73 -13.91
CA ASP A 109 8.58 -7.17 -14.01
C ASP A 109 7.40 -7.63 -14.91
N LEU A 110 6.26 -6.94 -14.88
CA LEU A 110 5.16 -7.17 -15.81
C LEU A 110 5.54 -6.84 -17.25
N LEU A 111 6.23 -5.72 -17.46
CA LEU A 111 6.74 -5.32 -18.78
C LEU A 111 7.76 -6.34 -19.31
N ALA A 112 8.70 -6.79 -18.47
CA ALA A 112 9.67 -7.80 -18.84
C ALA A 112 8.99 -9.12 -19.25
N TRP A 113 7.98 -9.55 -18.49
CA TRP A 113 7.22 -10.75 -18.82
C TRP A 113 6.49 -10.63 -20.17
N GLN A 114 5.84 -9.49 -20.43
CA GLN A 114 5.16 -9.26 -21.72
C GLN A 114 6.13 -9.34 -22.91
N VAL A 115 7.30 -8.70 -22.78
CA VAL A 115 8.33 -8.71 -23.83
C VAL A 115 8.90 -10.11 -24.04
N GLU A 116 9.19 -10.86 -22.97
CA GLU A 116 9.71 -12.23 -23.06
C GLU A 116 8.74 -13.21 -23.74
N HIS A 117 7.44 -12.95 -23.63
CA HIS A 117 6.38 -13.83 -24.16
C HIS A 117 5.74 -13.29 -25.45
N ASP A 118 6.39 -12.33 -26.13
CA ASP A 118 5.92 -11.70 -27.37
C ASP A 118 4.46 -11.18 -27.28
N ARG A 119 4.07 -10.68 -26.11
CA ARG A 119 2.74 -10.09 -25.89
C ARG A 119 2.69 -8.66 -26.44
N PRO A 120 1.54 -8.21 -26.93
CA PRO A 120 1.39 -6.84 -27.39
C PRO A 120 1.62 -5.87 -26.23
N VAL A 121 2.57 -4.96 -26.41
CA VAL A 121 2.88 -3.89 -25.45
C VAL A 121 2.16 -2.62 -25.91
N ASP A 122 1.45 -1.93 -25.02
CA ASP A 122 0.88 -0.60 -25.29
C ASP A 122 1.99 0.46 -25.32
N GLY A 123 2.75 0.43 -26.41
CA GLY A 123 3.93 1.25 -26.55
C GLY A 123 3.63 2.74 -26.60
N HIS A 124 2.48 3.15 -27.14
CA HIS A 124 2.10 4.56 -27.17
C HIS A 124 1.86 5.09 -25.75
N TYR A 125 1.16 4.31 -24.93
CA TYR A 125 0.87 4.71 -23.56
C TYR A 125 2.12 4.73 -22.67
N LEU A 126 2.95 3.69 -22.74
CA LEU A 126 4.19 3.59 -21.96
C LEU A 126 5.22 4.65 -22.37
N LYS A 127 5.37 4.93 -23.67
CA LYS A 127 6.24 6.02 -24.16
C LYS A 127 5.77 7.38 -23.63
N GLY A 128 4.46 7.61 -23.57
CA GLY A 128 3.91 8.86 -23.03
C GLY A 128 4.21 9.07 -21.55
N ILE A 129 4.13 8.01 -20.74
CA ILE A 129 4.27 8.09 -19.28
C ILE A 129 5.73 8.06 -18.84
N PHE A 130 6.51 7.12 -19.37
CA PHE A 130 7.91 6.89 -18.97
C PHE A 130 8.93 7.56 -19.90
N ARG A 131 8.45 8.28 -20.94
CA ARG A 131 9.29 8.99 -21.92
C ARG A 131 10.28 8.07 -22.66
N LEU A 132 9.86 6.84 -22.93
CA LEU A 132 10.63 5.86 -23.69
C LEU A 132 10.72 6.31 -25.16
N ALA A 133 11.86 6.06 -25.80
CA ALA A 133 12.15 6.46 -27.17
C ALA A 133 11.95 5.30 -28.16
N GLY A 134 12.38 4.10 -27.81
CA GLY A 134 12.46 2.94 -28.69
C GLY A 134 11.52 1.81 -28.28
N GLU A 135 11.90 0.59 -28.65
CA GLU A 135 11.21 -0.65 -28.29
C GLU A 135 12.06 -1.52 -27.36
N ASN A 136 13.17 -0.96 -26.85
CA ASN A 136 14.00 -1.61 -25.86
C ASN A 136 13.39 -1.39 -24.46
N TRP A 137 12.16 -1.88 -24.30
CA TRP A 137 11.23 -1.50 -23.24
C TRP A 137 11.83 -1.63 -21.85
N THR A 138 12.47 -2.77 -21.55
CA THR A 138 13.02 -3.04 -20.22
C THR A 138 14.24 -2.19 -19.92
N GLU A 139 15.20 -2.05 -20.85
CA GLU A 139 16.42 -1.26 -20.62
C GLU A 139 16.13 0.24 -20.55
N GLU A 140 15.21 0.74 -21.39
CA GLU A 140 14.78 2.14 -21.35
C GLU A 140 13.99 2.44 -20.07
N PHE A 141 13.17 1.50 -19.58
CA PHE A 141 12.49 1.65 -18.29
C PHE A 141 13.48 1.66 -17.11
N ASP A 142 14.47 0.76 -17.12
CA ASP A 142 15.51 0.71 -16.11
C ASP A 142 16.34 2.03 -16.11
N THR A 143 16.58 2.61 -17.28
CA THR A 143 17.22 3.94 -17.43
C THR A 143 16.34 5.06 -16.89
N PHE A 144 15.06 5.10 -17.27
CA PHE A 144 14.08 6.06 -16.74
C PHE A 144 14.03 6.02 -15.21
N ARG A 145 14.02 4.82 -14.64
CA ARG A 145 13.99 4.61 -13.19
C ARG A 145 15.25 5.13 -12.51
N ALA A 146 16.42 4.95 -13.12
CA ALA A 146 17.68 5.47 -12.60
C ALA A 146 17.76 7.00 -12.64
N GLU A 147 17.09 7.64 -13.61
CA GLU A 147 17.03 9.10 -13.75
C GLU A 147 15.89 9.75 -12.93
N LEU A 148 15.04 8.94 -12.29
CA LEU A 148 13.89 9.44 -11.54
C LEU A 148 14.35 10.30 -10.36
N ARG A 149 13.79 11.51 -10.26
CA ARG A 149 14.16 12.45 -9.19
C ARG A 149 13.77 11.88 -7.82
N PRO A 150 14.58 12.12 -6.76
CA PRO A 150 14.25 11.71 -5.40
C PRO A 150 12.98 12.34 -4.83
N VAL A 151 12.70 13.59 -5.19
CA VAL A 151 11.47 14.28 -4.79
C VAL A 151 10.43 14.08 -5.86
N ILE A 152 9.40 13.31 -5.52
CA ILE A 152 8.26 13.03 -6.38
C ILE A 152 7.01 13.56 -5.68
N ASP A 153 6.34 14.51 -6.32
CA ASP A 153 5.02 14.95 -5.89
C ASP A 153 3.99 13.85 -6.18
N GLN A 154 2.87 13.91 -5.47
CA GLN A 154 1.89 12.83 -5.50
C GLN A 154 1.17 12.73 -6.85
N MET A 155 1.00 13.84 -7.57
CA MET A 155 0.38 13.82 -8.90
C MET A 155 1.30 13.15 -9.91
N TYR A 156 2.60 13.39 -9.82
CA TYR A 156 3.57 12.70 -10.66
C TYR A 156 3.65 11.20 -10.31
N ALA A 157 3.67 10.84 -9.01
CA ALA A 157 3.61 9.44 -8.60
C ALA A 157 2.34 8.72 -9.12
N GLU A 158 1.17 9.36 -9.00
CA GLU A 158 -0.08 8.84 -9.57
C GLU A 158 0.04 8.61 -11.08
N HIS A 159 0.60 9.59 -11.80
CA HIS A 159 0.79 9.52 -13.25
C HIS A 159 1.65 8.32 -13.67
N LEU A 160 2.74 8.05 -12.93
CA LEU A 160 3.63 6.92 -13.18
C LEU A 160 2.96 5.55 -12.94
N LEU A 161 1.92 5.50 -12.11
CA LEU A 161 1.22 4.27 -11.75
C LEU A 161 0.01 3.96 -12.62
N ARG A 162 -0.40 4.88 -13.51
CA ARG A 162 -1.54 4.64 -14.40
C ARG A 162 -1.42 3.39 -15.28
N PRO A 163 -0.22 2.98 -15.76
CA PRO A 163 -0.08 1.74 -16.52
C PRO A 163 -0.50 0.50 -15.74
N LEU A 164 -0.19 0.45 -14.43
CA LEU A 164 -0.54 -0.70 -13.58
C LEU A 164 -2.04 -0.83 -13.33
N GLU A 165 -2.75 0.30 -13.23
CA GLU A 165 -4.20 0.27 -12.98
C GLU A 165 -5.01 0.11 -14.26
N SER A 166 -4.49 0.64 -15.38
CA SER A 166 -5.09 0.43 -16.70
C SER A 166 -4.92 -1.01 -17.19
N ASP A 167 -5.70 -1.39 -18.20
CA ASP A 167 -5.54 -2.67 -18.89
C ASP A 167 -4.24 -2.78 -19.72
N CYS A 168 -3.25 -1.88 -19.54
CA CYS A 168 -1.96 -1.89 -20.25
C CYS A 168 -1.19 -3.21 -20.11
N PHE A 169 -1.30 -3.89 -18.97
CA PHE A 169 -0.61 -5.17 -18.73
C PHE A 169 -1.51 -6.40 -18.87
N GLU A 170 -2.81 -6.22 -19.12
CA GLU A 170 -3.83 -7.27 -19.23
C GLU A 170 -3.63 -8.43 -18.23
N LEU A 171 -3.74 -8.17 -16.92
CA LEU A 171 -3.46 -9.17 -15.86
C LEU A 171 -4.26 -10.48 -16.01
N ALA A 172 -5.37 -10.46 -16.75
CA ALA A 172 -6.16 -11.64 -17.11
C ALA A 172 -5.36 -12.66 -17.94
N GLU A 173 -4.43 -12.21 -18.78
CA GLU A 173 -3.63 -13.08 -19.65
C GLU A 173 -2.38 -13.63 -18.94
N VAL A 174 -1.95 -13.02 -17.83
CA VAL A 174 -0.77 -13.43 -17.06
C VAL A 174 -1.12 -14.67 -16.22
N PRO A 175 -0.35 -15.78 -16.30
CA PRO A 175 -0.60 -16.97 -15.48
C PRO A 175 -0.50 -16.70 -13.97
N ASP A 176 -1.29 -17.42 -13.16
CA ASP A 176 -1.32 -17.23 -11.69
C ASP A 176 0.05 -17.41 -11.03
N VAL A 177 0.85 -18.36 -11.53
CA VAL A 177 2.21 -18.60 -11.02
C VAL A 177 3.12 -17.39 -11.22
N VAL A 178 3.04 -16.74 -12.38
CA VAL A 178 3.82 -15.54 -12.71
C VAL A 178 3.33 -14.36 -11.87
N LEU A 179 2.01 -14.21 -11.70
CA LEU A 179 1.46 -13.18 -10.82
C LEU A 179 1.93 -13.37 -9.37
N ALA A 180 2.01 -14.60 -8.86
CA ALA A 180 2.52 -14.88 -7.53
C ALA A 180 4.02 -14.57 -7.38
N GLU A 181 4.82 -14.78 -8.44
CA GLU A 181 6.24 -14.43 -8.50
C GLU A 181 6.47 -12.91 -8.54
N ILE A 182 5.63 -12.16 -9.26
CA ILE A 182 5.71 -10.70 -9.36
C ILE A 182 5.15 -10.04 -8.08
N PHE A 183 3.97 -10.45 -7.64
CA PHE A 183 3.26 -9.92 -6.47
C PHE A 183 3.59 -10.72 -5.20
N THR A 184 4.87 -10.76 -4.87
CA THR A 184 5.33 -11.47 -3.68
C THR A 184 4.75 -10.89 -2.39
N LEU A 185 4.59 -11.73 -1.36
CA LEU A 185 4.10 -11.30 -0.06
C LEU A 185 4.86 -10.08 0.53
N PRO A 186 6.20 -9.99 0.46
CA PRO A 186 6.92 -8.79 0.88
C PRO A 186 6.52 -7.52 0.12
N ARG A 187 6.34 -7.61 -1.21
CA ARG A 187 5.91 -6.46 -2.03
C ARG A 187 4.47 -6.05 -1.68
N LEU A 188 3.57 -7.02 -1.52
CA LEU A 188 2.19 -6.78 -1.10
C LEU A 188 2.11 -6.11 0.28
N LYS A 189 2.92 -6.55 1.25
CA LYS A 189 3.03 -5.92 2.57
C LYS A 189 3.51 -4.46 2.47
N ALA A 190 4.46 -4.17 1.59
CA ALA A 190 5.01 -2.83 1.42
C ALA A 190 3.98 -1.83 0.83
N VAL A 191 3.09 -2.28 -0.04
CA VAL A 191 2.07 -1.43 -0.68
C VAL A 191 0.73 -1.40 0.07
N PHE A 192 0.47 -2.35 0.96
CA PHE A 192 -0.79 -2.44 1.71
C PHE A 192 -1.20 -1.15 2.45
N PRO A 193 -0.28 -0.41 3.12
CA PRO A 193 -0.64 0.86 3.75
C PRO A 193 -1.09 1.94 2.75
N LEU A 194 -0.59 1.92 1.50
CA LEU A 194 -1.07 2.82 0.47
C LEU A 194 -2.50 2.47 0.05
N MET A 195 -2.82 1.19 -0.14
CA MET A 195 -4.20 0.77 -0.41
C MET A 195 -5.18 1.28 0.65
N LEU A 196 -4.84 1.14 1.94
CA LEU A 196 -5.66 1.69 3.04
C LEU A 196 -5.84 3.21 2.93
N ARG A 197 -4.79 3.96 2.59
CA ARG A 197 -4.89 5.40 2.34
C ARG A 197 -5.81 5.70 1.16
N GLY A 198 -5.71 4.93 0.08
CA GLY A 198 -6.58 5.03 -1.08
C GLY A 198 -8.04 4.76 -0.79
N LEU A 199 -8.33 4.01 0.27
CA LEU A 199 -9.69 3.79 0.76
C LEU A 199 -10.15 4.86 1.76
N ASP A 200 -9.31 5.85 2.11
CA ASP A 200 -9.56 6.82 3.20
C ASP A 200 -9.91 6.08 4.49
N TRP A 201 -9.09 5.07 4.79
CA TRP A 201 -9.26 4.26 5.97
C TRP A 201 -9.00 5.10 7.22
N SER A 202 -10.04 5.34 8.00
CA SER A 202 -9.94 6.17 9.19
C SER A 202 -9.23 5.43 10.34
N GLY A 203 -8.70 6.19 11.29
CA GLY A 203 -8.15 5.63 12.53
C GLY A 203 -9.19 4.84 13.35
N GLU A 204 -10.47 5.18 13.24
CA GLU A 204 -11.56 4.42 13.88
C GLU A 204 -11.72 3.03 13.25
N LYS A 205 -11.82 2.96 11.91
CA LYS A 205 -11.88 1.67 11.19
C LYS A 205 -10.65 0.81 11.45
N ALA A 206 -9.46 1.42 11.56
CA ALA A 206 -8.24 0.71 11.91
C ALA A 206 -8.31 0.11 13.32
N ARG A 207 -8.86 0.84 14.31
CA ARG A 207 -9.06 0.32 15.67
C ARG A 207 -10.07 -0.81 15.71
N GLU A 208 -11.20 -0.67 15.02
CA GLU A 208 -12.23 -1.73 14.93
C GLU A 208 -11.65 -3.00 14.32
N LEU A 209 -10.92 -2.87 13.21
CA LEU A 209 -10.24 -3.99 12.56
C LEU A 209 -9.23 -4.66 13.51
N ALA A 210 -8.43 -3.88 14.23
CA ALA A 210 -7.47 -4.42 15.20
C ALA A 210 -8.18 -5.12 16.38
N GLN A 211 -9.31 -4.60 16.87
CA GLN A 211 -10.09 -5.23 17.95
C GLN A 211 -10.73 -6.55 17.51
N GLU A 212 -11.18 -6.63 16.25
CA GLU A 212 -11.74 -7.83 15.66
C GLU A 212 -10.67 -8.90 15.41
N LEU A 213 -9.57 -8.52 14.74
CA LEU A 213 -8.54 -9.45 14.29
C LEU A 213 -7.51 -9.81 15.35
N ARG A 214 -7.39 -8.96 16.39
CA ARG A 214 -6.47 -9.09 17.50
C ARG A 214 -5.04 -9.48 17.07
N PRO A 215 -4.39 -8.71 16.17
CA PRO A 215 -3.00 -8.96 15.81
C PRO A 215 -2.11 -8.95 17.05
N VAL A 216 -1.17 -9.90 17.10
CA VAL A 216 -0.14 -9.97 18.15
C VAL A 216 0.97 -9.01 17.75
N ILE A 217 0.95 -7.81 18.34
CA ILE A 217 1.97 -6.79 18.16
C ILE A 217 2.63 -6.55 19.52
N PRO A 218 3.94 -6.78 19.67
CA PRO A 218 4.61 -6.57 20.94
C PRO A 218 4.68 -5.08 21.28
N THR A 219 4.67 -4.76 22.57
CA THR A 219 5.04 -3.43 23.06
C THR A 219 6.52 -3.17 22.76
N VAL A 220 6.80 -2.05 22.10
CA VAL A 220 8.17 -1.62 21.75
C VAL A 220 8.35 -0.17 22.13
N THR A 221 9.50 0.17 22.70
CA THR A 221 9.89 1.54 22.99
C THR A 221 11.30 1.74 22.48
N GLU A 222 11.47 2.68 21.56
CA GLU A 222 12.76 3.13 21.05
C GLU A 222 12.97 4.59 21.46
N THR A 223 14.16 4.92 21.96
CA THR A 223 14.51 6.28 22.40
C THR A 223 15.69 6.80 21.60
N ILE A 224 15.52 7.99 21.03
CA ILE A 224 16.53 8.69 20.25
C ILE A 224 16.82 10.01 20.94
N GLU A 225 18.09 10.28 21.20
CA GLU A 225 18.55 11.50 21.87
C GLU A 225 19.36 12.36 20.90
N ALA A 226 19.00 13.64 20.80
CA ALA A 226 19.69 14.63 19.99
C ALA A 226 19.83 15.94 20.76
N SER A 227 20.97 16.13 21.43
CA SER A 227 21.18 17.25 22.35
C SER A 227 20.15 17.21 23.50
N THR A 228 19.36 18.26 23.70
CA THR A 228 18.33 18.35 24.74
C THR A 228 16.99 17.74 24.32
N LEU A 229 16.90 17.26 23.08
CA LEU A 229 15.69 16.69 22.51
C LEU A 229 15.71 15.17 22.64
N HIS A 230 14.61 14.61 23.14
CA HIS A 230 14.41 13.17 23.25
C HIS A 230 13.17 12.79 22.44
N LEU A 231 13.31 11.85 21.52
CA LEU A 231 12.21 11.26 20.78
C LEU A 231 12.01 9.83 21.30
N GLU A 232 10.82 9.55 21.82
CA GLU A 232 10.43 8.20 22.19
C GLU A 232 9.38 7.69 21.18
N ILE A 233 9.73 6.66 20.42
CA ILE A 233 8.84 5.96 19.51
C ILE A 233 8.28 4.77 20.27
N ARG A 234 6.98 4.79 20.53
CA ARG A 234 6.31 3.80 21.37
C ARG A 234 5.18 3.10 20.63
N VAL A 235 5.26 1.79 20.59
CA VAL A 235 4.13 0.92 20.25
C VAL A 235 3.53 0.42 21.55
N ASP A 236 2.33 0.90 21.90
CA ASP A 236 1.50 0.27 22.91
C ASP A 236 0.96 -1.02 22.30
N GLY A 237 1.43 -2.18 22.76
CA GLY A 237 1.05 -3.49 22.24
C GLY A 237 0.84 -4.49 23.37
N GLN A 238 1.08 -5.76 23.07
CA GLN A 238 1.07 -6.84 24.06
C GLN A 238 2.40 -6.90 24.79
N HIS A 239 2.35 -6.97 26.12
CA HIS A 239 3.55 -7.10 26.93
C HIS A 239 4.14 -8.51 26.78
N PRO A 240 5.49 -8.64 26.71
CA PRO A 240 6.13 -9.94 26.76
C PRO A 240 5.71 -10.71 28.02
N GLY A 241 5.07 -11.87 27.85
CA GLY A 241 4.59 -12.71 28.95
C GLY A 241 3.14 -12.47 29.38
N GLU A 242 2.35 -11.68 28.65
CA GLU A 242 0.90 -11.63 28.86
C GLU A 242 0.25 -13.00 28.70
N ARG A 243 -0.69 -13.31 29.60
CA ARG A 243 -1.37 -14.61 29.60
C ARG A 243 -2.30 -14.72 28.38
N PRO A 244 -2.41 -15.92 27.77
CA PRO A 244 -3.46 -16.20 26.80
C PRO A 244 -4.84 -15.97 27.46
N GLY A 245 -5.51 -14.86 27.13
CA GLY A 245 -6.77 -14.42 27.75
C GLY A 245 -6.74 -13.09 28.50
N ALA A 246 -5.60 -12.39 28.54
CA ALA A 246 -5.55 -10.99 28.97
C ALA A 246 -6.44 -10.10 28.07
N TRP A 247 -6.88 -8.96 28.60
CA TRP A 247 -7.61 -7.98 27.78
C TRP A 247 -6.75 -7.54 26.60
N TYR A 248 -7.37 -7.51 25.42
CA TYR A 248 -6.66 -7.10 24.21
C TYR A 248 -6.51 -5.58 24.18
N THR A 249 -5.30 -5.09 24.40
CA THR A 249 -4.95 -3.69 24.17
C THR A 249 -4.79 -3.47 22.66
N THR A 250 -5.60 -2.56 22.11
CA THR A 250 -5.51 -2.22 20.68
C THR A 250 -4.16 -1.57 20.39
N PRO A 251 -3.35 -2.12 19.48
CA PRO A 251 -2.02 -1.58 19.24
C PRO A 251 -2.07 -0.15 18.72
N CYS A 252 -1.28 0.74 19.33
CA CYS A 252 -1.16 2.13 18.90
C CYS A 252 0.31 2.53 18.81
N LEU A 253 0.67 3.26 17.76
CA LEU A 253 2.01 3.84 17.59
C LEU A 253 1.97 5.34 17.89
N HIS A 254 2.86 5.76 18.78
CA HIS A 254 3.00 7.13 19.25
C HIS A 254 4.45 7.60 19.10
N LEU A 255 4.62 8.87 18.76
CA LEU A 255 5.87 9.60 18.89
C LEU A 255 5.74 10.59 20.04
N LEU A 256 6.54 10.47 21.07
CA LEU A 256 6.67 11.46 22.14
C LEU A 256 7.91 12.30 21.88
N ILE A 257 7.73 13.62 21.77
CA ILE A 257 8.85 14.55 21.64
C ILE A 257 8.98 15.33 22.95
N THR A 258 10.12 15.18 23.60
CA THR A 258 10.44 15.80 24.88
C THR A 258 11.60 16.78 24.70
N GLY A 259 11.35 18.05 25.01
CA GLY A 259 12.37 19.07 25.17
C GLY A 259 12.58 19.43 26.64
N GLN A 260 13.35 20.48 26.91
CA GLN A 260 13.61 20.92 28.29
C GLN A 260 12.34 21.35 29.02
N ASP A 261 11.45 22.08 28.33
CA ASP A 261 10.28 22.73 28.91
C ASP A 261 8.94 22.17 28.38
N PHE A 262 8.97 21.09 27.60
CA PHE A 262 7.77 20.53 26.98
C PHE A 262 7.85 19.03 26.75
N VAL A 263 6.67 18.39 26.72
CA VAL A 263 6.46 17.01 26.25
C VAL A 263 5.21 17.02 25.39
N VAL A 264 5.30 16.55 24.16
CA VAL A 264 4.16 16.49 23.24
C VAL A 264 4.03 15.12 22.57
N PRO A 265 2.83 14.49 22.61
CA PRO A 265 2.55 13.25 21.89
C PRO A 265 2.02 13.53 20.47
N TYR A 266 2.46 12.71 19.52
CA TYR A 266 1.99 12.70 18.14
C TYR A 266 1.59 11.29 17.69
N GLY A 267 0.60 11.22 16.81
CA GLY A 267 0.14 9.98 16.18
C GLY A 267 0.97 9.58 14.95
N TRP A 268 0.62 8.43 14.39
CA TRP A 268 1.31 7.84 13.23
C TRP A 268 1.30 8.73 11.99
N GLU A 269 0.22 9.47 11.72
CA GLU A 269 0.09 10.27 10.51
C GLU A 269 1.16 11.37 10.45
N VAL A 270 1.39 12.01 11.59
CA VAL A 270 2.43 13.02 11.78
C VAL A 270 3.81 12.38 11.73
N PHE A 271 4.01 11.30 12.48
CA PHE A 271 5.31 10.64 12.56
C PHE A 271 5.75 10.08 11.20
N SER A 272 4.84 9.49 10.43
CA SER A 272 5.12 8.94 9.10
C SER A 272 5.54 10.00 8.08
N GLU A 273 4.96 11.21 8.14
CA GLU A 273 5.37 12.32 7.28
C GLU A 273 6.78 12.82 7.64
N LEU A 274 7.02 13.00 8.94
CA LEU A 274 8.30 13.41 9.47
C LEU A 274 9.41 12.41 9.10
N LEU A 275 9.17 11.12 9.34
CA LEU A 275 10.09 10.04 8.99
C LEU A 275 10.37 10.00 7.48
N GLY A 276 9.37 10.25 6.65
CA GLY A 276 9.53 10.38 5.20
C GLY A 276 10.49 11.51 4.81
N LEU A 277 10.38 12.68 5.43
CA LEU A 277 11.27 13.82 5.19
C LEU A 277 12.70 13.54 5.65
N PHE A 278 12.88 12.98 6.84
CA PHE A 278 14.20 12.58 7.34
C PHE A 278 14.86 11.52 6.46
N SER A 279 14.10 10.50 6.06
CA SER A 279 14.59 9.42 5.18
C SER A 279 15.00 9.95 3.81
N LEU A 280 14.25 10.91 3.27
CA LEU A 280 14.59 11.56 2.01
C LEU A 280 15.85 12.40 2.16
N TYR A 281 15.95 13.22 3.21
CA TYR A 281 17.14 14.04 3.46
C TYR A 281 18.40 13.19 3.64
N ALA A 282 18.31 12.09 4.41
CA ALA A 282 19.44 11.20 4.66
C ALA A 282 20.02 10.59 3.36
N ARG A 283 19.18 10.36 2.34
CA ARG A 283 19.58 9.78 1.05
C ARG A 283 19.93 10.83 0.00
N HIS A 284 19.23 11.96 0.02
CA HIS A 284 19.29 13.02 -0.99
C HIS A 284 19.23 14.42 -0.34
N PRO A 285 20.29 14.85 0.37
CA PRO A 285 20.30 16.14 1.07
C PRO A 285 20.00 17.33 0.15
N GLU A 286 20.50 17.28 -1.09
CA GLU A 286 20.31 18.30 -2.12
C GLU A 286 18.84 18.53 -2.47
N ALA A 287 18.01 17.50 -2.34
CA ALA A 287 16.61 17.55 -2.72
C ALA A 287 15.75 18.36 -1.75
N LEU A 288 16.23 18.54 -0.51
CA LEU A 288 15.57 19.32 0.55
C LEU A 288 16.39 20.55 0.96
N ALA A 289 17.39 20.96 0.18
CA ALA A 289 18.28 22.08 0.48
C ALA A 289 17.56 23.37 0.90
N HIS A 290 16.43 23.71 0.26
CA HIS A 290 15.65 24.92 0.56
C HIS A 290 14.50 24.70 1.54
N GLY A 291 14.46 23.53 2.17
CA GLY A 291 13.38 23.09 3.04
C GLY A 291 12.13 22.60 2.31
N HIS A 292 11.18 22.10 3.08
CA HIS A 292 9.90 21.57 2.62
C HIS A 292 8.80 21.89 3.63
N LEU A 293 7.64 22.27 3.12
CA LEU A 293 6.41 22.44 3.88
C LEU A 293 5.41 21.38 3.42
N GLY A 294 5.24 20.35 4.25
CA GLY A 294 4.25 19.31 4.04
C GLY A 294 2.88 19.70 4.59
N GLU A 295 2.00 18.71 4.72
CA GLU A 295 0.66 18.87 5.28
C GLU A 295 0.71 19.03 6.81
N ARG A 296 1.54 18.21 7.47
CA ARG A 296 1.63 18.12 8.94
C ARG A 296 3.03 18.37 9.47
N ALA A 297 4.04 18.22 8.62
CA ALA A 297 5.43 18.43 8.99
C ALA A 297 6.11 19.46 8.10
N MET A 298 7.04 20.22 8.68
CA MET A 298 7.96 21.11 7.97
C MET A 298 9.39 20.73 8.28
N PHE A 299 10.28 20.95 7.32
CA PHE A 299 11.68 20.55 7.39
C PHE A 299 12.56 21.61 6.74
N SER A 300 13.70 21.93 7.35
CA SER A 300 14.78 22.69 6.71
C SER A 300 16.12 22.19 7.21
N PRO A 301 17.05 21.84 6.31
CA PRO A 301 18.37 21.42 6.71
C PRO A 301 19.23 22.60 7.19
N PRO A 302 20.28 22.33 7.99
CA PRO A 302 21.23 23.36 8.40
C PRO A 302 22.02 23.92 7.19
N GLY A 303 22.42 25.19 7.28
CA GLY A 303 23.36 25.83 6.37
C GLY A 303 22.77 26.57 5.16
N HIS A 304 21.52 26.30 4.79
CA HIS A 304 20.87 26.95 3.64
C HIS A 304 20.06 28.19 4.03
N VAL A 305 19.03 28.00 4.86
CA VAL A 305 18.15 29.09 5.32
C VAL A 305 18.67 29.68 6.64
N THR A 306 19.09 28.81 7.54
CA THR A 306 19.64 29.14 8.86
C THR A 306 20.88 28.28 9.14
N LYS A 307 21.74 28.69 10.09
CA LYS A 307 22.87 27.86 10.52
C LYS A 307 22.42 26.58 11.23
N GLU A 308 21.31 26.67 11.93
CA GLU A 308 20.62 25.56 12.58
C GLU A 308 19.73 24.83 11.58
N GLY A 309 19.56 23.53 11.77
CA GLY A 309 18.49 22.78 11.11
C GLY A 309 17.20 22.91 11.92
N PHE A 310 16.05 22.80 11.26
CA PHE A 310 14.78 22.76 11.99
C PHE A 310 13.81 21.78 11.36
N PHE A 311 12.95 21.23 12.20
CA PHE A 311 11.72 20.60 11.76
C PHE A 311 10.56 21.10 12.63
N GLY A 312 9.35 21.02 12.10
CA GLY A 312 8.17 21.46 12.80
C GLY A 312 6.98 20.57 12.54
N ILE A 313 6.08 20.51 13.51
CA ILE A 313 4.94 19.61 13.55
C ILE A 313 3.79 20.33 14.24
N ASP A 314 2.65 20.46 13.57
CA ASP A 314 1.40 21.01 14.15
C ASP A 314 1.60 22.26 15.02
N GLY A 315 2.45 23.19 14.56
CA GLY A 315 2.74 24.46 15.25
C GLY A 315 3.95 24.45 16.19
N LEU A 316 4.45 23.28 16.61
CA LEU A 316 5.75 23.17 17.29
C LEU A 316 6.88 23.31 16.26
N ARG A 317 7.90 24.11 16.57
CA ARG A 317 9.11 24.26 15.75
C ARG A 317 10.32 23.99 16.62
N ILE A 318 11.15 23.05 16.20
CA ILE A 318 12.34 22.61 16.92
C ILE A 318 13.55 22.97 16.09
N PHE A 319 14.41 23.81 16.63
CA PHE A 319 15.68 24.21 16.05
C PHE A 319 16.80 23.43 16.73
N LEU A 320 17.69 22.85 15.94
CA LEU A 320 18.82 22.07 16.43
C LEU A 320 20.13 22.58 15.81
N PRO A 321 21.22 22.63 16.59
CA PRO A 321 22.56 22.75 16.04
C PRO A 321 22.81 21.66 14.99
N SER A 322 23.61 21.97 13.97
CA SER A 322 23.87 21.06 12.83
C SER A 322 24.27 19.65 13.26
N GLU A 323 25.14 19.49 14.27
CA GLU A 323 25.57 18.17 14.75
C GLU A 323 24.44 17.35 15.39
N ALA A 324 23.58 18.01 16.18
CA ALA A 324 22.43 17.37 16.80
C ALA A 324 21.37 17.01 15.75
N PHE A 325 21.19 17.87 14.74
CA PHE A 325 20.28 17.61 13.63
C PHE A 325 20.72 16.40 12.80
N GLU A 326 22.00 16.32 12.41
CA GLU A 326 22.54 15.19 11.66
C GLU A 326 22.50 13.89 12.48
N THR A 327 22.71 13.97 13.80
CA THR A 327 22.52 12.83 14.70
C THR A 327 21.07 12.35 14.68
N LEU A 328 20.11 13.25 14.85
CA LEU A 328 18.68 12.91 14.80
C LEU A 328 18.29 12.25 13.47
N VAL A 329 18.72 12.81 12.34
CA VAL A 329 18.47 12.26 10.99
C VAL A 329 19.02 10.84 10.91
N ARG A 330 20.27 10.63 11.32
CA ARG A 330 20.93 9.32 11.26
C ARG A 330 20.17 8.30 12.09
N GLU A 331 19.97 8.56 13.38
CA GLU A 331 19.32 7.60 14.30
C GLU A 331 17.90 7.23 13.84
N LEU A 332 17.14 8.18 13.24
CA LEU A 332 15.81 7.91 12.72
C LEU A 332 15.78 7.11 11.41
N THR A 333 16.87 7.08 10.65
CA THR A 333 16.88 6.54 9.26
C THR A 333 17.72 5.29 9.07
N THR A 334 18.60 4.96 10.02
CA THR A 334 19.38 3.71 10.03
C THR A 334 18.72 2.55 10.78
N GLY A 335 17.51 2.75 11.33
CA GLY A 335 16.72 1.74 12.02
C GLY A 335 16.06 0.70 11.11
#